data_AF-A0A7L0X939-F1
#
_entry.id   AF-A0A7L0X939-F1
#
_cell.length_a   1.000
_cell.length_b   1.000
_cell.length_c   1.000
_cell.angle_alpha   90.00
_cell.angle_beta   90.00
_cell.angle_gamma   90.00
#
_symmetry.space_group_name_H-M   'P 1'
#
loop_
_entity.id
_entity.type
_entity.pdbx_description
1 polymer ?
#
loop_
_entity_poly.entity_id
_entity_poly.type
_entity_poly.pdbx_seq_one_letter_code
_entity_poly.pdbx_strand_id
1 'polypeptide(L)'
;LQVLYEDCRMVALTAPYVAGFLAFREVPFLVEAVQRLQQEQPRLRPQVCRVSFGSLLAGFGVACHLGVLTDLPCVGVAKNLLQVDGLVRDELHREQIRSLQRSGDTFPLTGTSGRVLGMVSIYPNSCKPLYVSVGHRVSLDTAVRLVGSCCRYRVPEPIRQADIRSREYIRK
;
A
#
# COMPACT_ATOMS: atom_id res chain seq x y z
N LEU A 1 0.33 6.84 -17.22
CA LEU A 1 1.07 5.90 -16.34
C LEU A 1 1.77 4.88 -17.24
N GLN A 2 3.06 5.05 -17.45
CA GLN A 2 3.94 4.15 -18.18
C GLN A 2 5.06 3.71 -17.23
N VAL A 3 5.57 2.49 -17.40
CA VAL A 3 6.69 1.98 -16.59
C VAL A 3 7.98 2.54 -17.17
N LEU A 4 8.77 3.22 -16.35
CA LEU A 4 10.08 3.76 -16.74
C LEU A 4 11.25 2.93 -16.20
N TYR A 5 11.01 2.18 -15.14
CA TYR A 5 12.00 1.33 -14.49
C TYR A 5 11.30 0.10 -13.90
N GLU A 6 11.95 -1.04 -13.98
CA GLU A 6 11.55 -2.29 -13.36
C GLU A 6 12.78 -3.04 -12.89
N ASP A 7 12.67 -3.68 -11.73
CA ASP A 7 13.69 -4.56 -11.18
C ASP A 7 13.00 -5.62 -10.33
N CYS A 8 13.36 -6.88 -10.53
CA CYS A 8 12.76 -8.03 -9.88
C CYS A 8 13.88 -9.03 -9.53
N ARG A 9 13.89 -9.50 -8.28
CA ARG A 9 14.87 -10.45 -7.76
C ARG A 9 14.16 -11.56 -6.99
N MET A 10 14.63 -12.80 -7.15
CA MET A 10 14.26 -13.88 -6.23
C MET A 10 14.96 -13.65 -4.90
N VAL A 11 14.21 -13.74 -3.81
CA VAL A 11 14.75 -13.55 -2.45
C VAL A 11 14.27 -14.68 -1.54
N ALA A 12 15.09 -15.04 -0.56
CA ALA A 12 14.74 -16.01 0.46
C ALA A 12 14.31 -15.30 1.75
N LEU A 13 13.04 -15.47 2.15
CA LEU A 13 12.52 -14.87 3.38
C LEU A 13 12.89 -15.71 4.60
N THR A 14 14.10 -15.53 5.12
CA THR A 14 14.66 -16.33 6.23
C THR A 14 14.08 -16.00 7.60
N ALA A 15 13.64 -14.76 7.82
CA ALA A 15 12.95 -14.38 9.06
C ALA A 15 11.62 -15.15 9.21
N PRO A 16 11.22 -15.54 10.44
CA PRO A 16 10.01 -16.31 10.67
C PRO A 16 8.73 -15.50 10.35
N TYR A 17 7.66 -16.20 9.99
CA TYR A 17 6.35 -15.58 9.84
C TYR A 17 5.70 -15.37 11.20
N VAL A 18 5.57 -14.11 11.61
CA VAL A 18 4.78 -13.70 12.77
C VAL A 18 3.73 -12.71 12.30
N ALA A 19 2.45 -12.99 12.59
CA ALA A 19 1.35 -12.13 12.18
C ALA A 19 1.56 -10.70 12.69
N GLY A 20 1.42 -9.72 11.80
CA GLY A 20 1.65 -8.30 12.09
C GLY A 20 3.13 -7.84 12.03
N PHE A 21 4.09 -8.75 11.89
CA PHE A 21 5.52 -8.45 11.71
C PHE A 21 6.04 -8.74 10.30
N LEU A 22 5.14 -8.80 9.31
CA LEU A 22 5.50 -9.10 7.92
C LEU A 22 6.56 -8.14 7.35
N ALA A 23 6.54 -6.87 7.80
CA ALA A 23 7.52 -5.86 7.40
C ALA A 23 8.97 -6.31 7.64
N PHE A 24 9.26 -7.04 8.72
CA PHE A 24 10.62 -7.51 9.02
C PHE A 24 11.11 -8.56 8.02
N ARG A 25 10.20 -9.26 7.33
CA ARG A 25 10.56 -10.22 6.29
C ARG A 25 10.80 -9.54 4.96
N GLU A 26 10.01 -8.53 4.61
CA GLU A 26 9.99 -7.97 3.25
C GLU A 26 10.80 -6.68 3.09
N VAL A 27 10.80 -5.80 4.11
CA VAL A 27 11.37 -4.45 3.99
C VAL A 27 12.86 -4.44 3.68
N PRO A 28 13.73 -5.32 4.24
CA PRO A 28 15.15 -5.32 3.88
C PRO A 28 15.38 -5.42 2.37
N PHE A 29 14.68 -6.35 1.70
CA PHE A 29 14.78 -6.55 0.25
C PHE A 29 14.19 -5.37 -0.55
N LEU A 30 13.14 -4.74 -0.03
CA LEU A 30 12.56 -3.54 -0.66
C LEU A 30 13.50 -2.33 -0.55
N VAL A 31 14.19 -2.16 0.59
CA VAL A 31 15.20 -1.12 0.80
C VAL A 31 16.36 -1.32 -0.18
N GLU A 32 16.86 -2.56 -0.32
CA GLU A 32 17.90 -2.89 -1.31
C GLU A 32 17.47 -2.55 -2.74
N ALA A 33 16.22 -2.85 -3.12
CA ALA A 33 15.70 -2.50 -4.45
C ALA A 33 15.67 -0.96 -4.67
N VAL A 34 15.25 -0.20 -3.67
CA VAL A 34 15.26 1.28 -3.74
C VAL A 34 16.69 1.81 -3.83
N GLN A 35 17.62 1.27 -3.05
CA GLN A 35 19.04 1.67 -3.08
C GLN A 35 19.69 1.37 -4.43
N ARG A 36 19.42 0.19 -5.01
CA ARG A 36 19.91 -0.15 -6.36
C ARG A 36 19.38 0.80 -7.42
N LEU A 37 18.09 1.13 -7.40
CA LEU A 37 17.51 2.14 -8.29
C LEU A 37 18.22 3.50 -8.13
N GLN A 38 18.48 3.94 -6.90
CA GLN A 38 19.17 5.22 -6.65
C GLN A 38 20.61 5.22 -7.17
N GLN A 39 21.31 4.08 -7.13
CA GLN A 39 22.67 3.93 -7.62
C GLN A 39 22.72 3.83 -9.15
N GLU A 40 21.86 3.00 -9.75
CA GLU A 40 21.88 2.68 -11.18
C GLU A 40 21.19 3.75 -12.04
N GLN A 41 20.08 4.30 -11.56
CA GLN A 41 19.23 5.26 -12.29
C GLN A 41 18.74 6.39 -11.38
N PRO A 42 19.63 7.25 -10.83
CA PRO A 42 19.28 8.29 -9.87
C PRO A 42 18.22 9.27 -10.38
N ARG A 43 18.17 9.51 -11.70
CA ARG A 43 17.17 10.37 -12.36
C ARG A 43 15.75 9.82 -12.31
N LEU A 44 15.59 8.52 -12.05
CA LEU A 44 14.30 7.82 -11.96
C LEU A 44 13.88 7.55 -10.52
N ARG A 45 14.53 8.19 -9.53
CA ARG A 45 14.15 8.06 -8.12
C ARG A 45 12.66 8.41 -7.93
N PRO A 46 11.86 7.52 -7.33
CA PRO A 46 10.43 7.79 -7.15
C PRO A 46 10.23 8.92 -6.14
N GLN A 47 9.28 9.80 -6.43
CA GLN A 47 8.85 10.84 -5.50
C GLN A 47 7.95 10.30 -4.39
N VAL A 48 7.22 9.21 -4.67
CA VAL A 48 6.34 8.52 -3.71
C VAL A 48 6.39 7.02 -3.97
N CYS A 49 6.64 6.24 -2.92
CA CYS A 49 6.56 4.78 -2.93
C CYS A 49 5.17 4.32 -2.50
N ARG A 50 4.67 3.26 -3.14
CA ARG A 50 3.38 2.64 -2.77
C ARG A 50 3.58 1.18 -2.46
N VAL A 51 3.12 0.77 -1.30
CA VAL A 51 3.34 -0.58 -0.79
C VAL A 51 1.99 -1.27 -0.60
N SER A 52 1.88 -2.47 -1.16
CA SER A 52 0.63 -3.23 -1.21
C SER A 52 0.44 -4.15 0.00
N PHE A 53 0.82 -3.76 1.22
CA PHE A 53 0.74 -4.68 2.36
C PHE A 53 0.37 -3.94 3.64
N GLY A 54 -0.73 -4.39 4.26
CA GLY A 54 -1.17 -3.95 5.57
C GLY A 54 -0.58 -4.88 6.63
N SER A 55 0.47 -4.43 7.30
CA SER A 55 0.77 -4.87 8.66
C SER A 55 0.63 -3.63 9.53
N LEU A 56 -0.07 -3.70 10.65
CA LEU A 56 -0.22 -2.54 11.52
C LEU A 56 -0.45 -2.98 12.95
N LEU A 57 0.30 -3.98 13.43
CA LEU A 57 0.52 -4.03 14.87
C LEU A 57 1.24 -2.72 15.23
N ALA A 58 0.63 -1.92 16.11
CA ALA A 58 1.14 -0.65 16.63
C ALA A 58 1.29 0.53 15.62
N GLY A 59 0.52 0.60 14.54
CA GLY A 59 0.60 1.78 13.64
C GLY A 59 1.77 1.77 12.66
N PHE A 60 2.59 0.70 12.63
CA PHE A 60 3.85 0.67 11.86
C PHE A 60 3.91 -0.49 10.86
N GLY A 61 3.47 -0.22 9.63
CA GLY A 61 3.43 -1.20 8.55
C GLY A 61 4.60 -1.20 7.61
N VAL A 62 4.54 -2.07 6.59
CA VAL A 62 5.56 -2.14 5.52
C VAL A 62 5.77 -0.78 4.86
N ALA A 63 4.69 -0.02 4.60
CA ALA A 63 4.78 1.32 4.03
C ALA A 63 5.51 2.32 4.96
N CYS A 64 5.22 2.30 6.26
CA CYS A 64 5.88 3.15 7.25
C CYS A 64 7.36 2.78 7.37
N HIS A 65 7.64 1.49 7.53
CA HIS A 65 8.98 0.96 7.74
C HIS A 65 9.88 1.23 6.53
N LEU A 66 9.40 0.95 5.32
CA LEU A 66 10.13 1.29 4.09
C LEU A 66 10.37 2.79 3.97
N GLY A 67 9.34 3.61 4.20
CA GLY A 67 9.44 5.06 4.07
C GLY A 67 10.45 5.68 5.02
N VAL A 68 10.46 5.25 6.29
CA VAL A 68 11.42 5.72 7.29
C VAL A 68 12.86 5.33 6.92
N LEU A 69 13.09 4.09 6.47
CA LEU A 69 14.44 3.62 6.12
C LEU A 69 14.98 4.22 4.82
N THR A 70 14.11 4.62 3.90
CA THR A 70 14.50 5.18 2.59
C THR A 70 14.39 6.70 2.51
N ASP A 71 13.84 7.33 3.55
CA ASP A 71 13.44 8.74 3.57
C ASP A 71 12.59 9.14 2.34
N LEU A 72 11.71 8.24 1.91
CA LEU A 72 10.79 8.45 0.79
C LEU A 72 9.36 8.59 1.29
N PRO A 73 8.57 9.52 0.71
CA PRO A 73 7.13 9.52 0.93
C PRO A 73 6.53 8.16 0.57
N CYS A 74 5.78 7.57 1.50
CA CYS A 74 5.22 6.22 1.35
C CYS A 74 3.73 6.21 1.63
N VAL A 75 2.97 5.49 0.80
CA VAL A 75 1.53 5.26 0.96
C VAL A 75 1.25 3.75 1.06
N GLY A 76 0.49 3.35 2.08
CA GLY A 76 -0.04 2.00 2.22
C GLY A 76 -1.33 1.83 1.43
N VAL A 77 -1.42 0.76 0.65
CA VAL A 77 -2.64 0.42 -0.10
C VAL A 77 -2.96 -1.06 0.10
N ALA A 78 -4.01 -1.35 0.85
CA ALA A 78 -4.47 -2.71 1.11
C ALA A 78 -5.75 -3.05 0.32
N LYS A 79 -5.86 -4.31 -0.11
CA LYS A 79 -7.04 -4.85 -0.82
C LYS A 79 -8.15 -5.34 0.13
N ASN A 80 -7.81 -5.53 1.41
CA ASN A 80 -8.66 -6.06 2.47
C ASN A 80 -8.51 -5.19 3.72
N LEU A 81 -9.57 -5.15 4.55
CA LEU A 81 -9.53 -4.46 5.85
C LEU A 81 -8.57 -5.20 6.79
N LEU A 82 -7.65 -4.47 7.40
CA LEU A 82 -6.88 -4.96 8.52
C LEU A 82 -7.67 -4.68 9.81
N GLN A 83 -7.99 -5.72 10.57
CA GLN A 83 -8.79 -5.61 11.78
C GLN A 83 -7.89 -5.27 12.98
N VAL A 84 -7.71 -3.96 13.22
CA VAL A 84 -6.86 -3.39 14.28
C VAL A 84 -7.61 -2.24 14.95
N ASP A 85 -7.30 -1.96 16.22
CA ASP A 85 -7.92 -0.87 16.99
C ASP A 85 -9.47 -0.91 16.94
N GLY A 86 -10.02 -2.11 17.08
CA GLY A 86 -11.46 -2.36 17.03
C GLY A 86 -12.10 -2.24 15.64
N LEU A 87 -11.35 -1.97 14.59
CA LEU A 87 -11.86 -2.07 13.22
C LEU A 87 -12.25 -3.53 12.91
N VAL A 88 -13.50 -3.73 12.53
CA VAL A 88 -14.05 -5.04 12.19
C VAL A 88 -14.81 -4.96 10.87
N ARG A 89 -14.91 -6.10 10.16
CA ARG A 89 -15.67 -6.19 8.91
C ARG A 89 -17.13 -6.60 9.18
N ASP A 90 -17.81 -5.81 9.99
CA ASP A 90 -19.21 -6.01 10.39
C ASP A 90 -20.20 -5.49 9.32
N GLU A 91 -21.49 -5.49 9.65
CA GLU A 91 -22.54 -5.03 8.73
C GLU A 91 -22.49 -3.51 8.51
N LEU A 92 -22.16 -2.72 9.54
CA LEU A 92 -21.99 -1.28 9.42
C LEU A 92 -20.89 -0.93 8.40
N HIS A 93 -19.73 -1.58 8.49
CA HIS A 93 -18.64 -1.39 7.53
C HIS A 93 -19.06 -1.78 6.11
N ARG A 94 -19.87 -2.84 5.96
CA ARG A 94 -20.41 -3.25 4.65
C ARG A 94 -21.41 -2.24 4.10
N GLU A 95 -22.27 -1.69 4.93
CA GLU A 95 -23.21 -0.63 4.56
C GLU A 95 -22.48 0.64 4.12
N GLN A 96 -21.43 1.04 4.84
CA GLN A 96 -20.56 2.15 4.43
C GLN A 96 -19.85 1.89 3.09
N ILE A 97 -19.44 0.65 2.81
CA ILE A 97 -18.92 0.30 1.47
C ILE A 97 -20.02 0.40 0.42
N ARG A 98 -21.24 -0.08 0.71
CA ARG A 98 -22.38 -0.02 -0.21
C ARG A 98 -22.83 1.41 -0.47
N SER A 99 -22.57 2.36 0.44
CA SER A 99 -22.90 3.77 0.23
C SER A 99 -21.94 4.49 -0.73
N LEU A 100 -20.77 3.90 -1.02
CA LEU A 100 -19.84 4.41 -2.04
C LEU A 100 -20.38 4.09 -3.44
N GLN A 101 -20.74 5.12 -4.22
CA GLN A 101 -21.42 4.98 -5.52
C GLN A 101 -20.53 5.36 -6.69
N ARG A 102 -19.64 6.33 -6.50
CA ARG A 102 -18.80 6.92 -7.54
C ARG A 102 -17.33 6.64 -7.26
N SER A 103 -16.55 6.48 -8.32
CA SER A 103 -15.09 6.41 -8.20
C SER A 103 -14.57 7.65 -7.49
N GLY A 104 -13.73 7.44 -6.48
CA GLY A 104 -13.22 8.50 -5.62
C GLY A 104 -14.04 8.75 -4.35
N ASP A 105 -15.25 8.18 -4.23
CA ASP A 105 -16.00 8.24 -2.98
C ASP A 105 -15.17 7.58 -1.87
N THR A 106 -15.22 8.19 -0.67
CA THR A 106 -14.41 7.78 0.47
C THR A 106 -15.14 7.87 1.81
N PHE A 107 -14.72 7.05 2.78
CA PHE A 107 -15.05 7.26 4.19
C PHE A 107 -13.86 6.92 5.10
N PRO A 108 -13.71 7.59 6.26
CA PRO A 108 -12.57 7.37 7.15
C PRO A 108 -12.68 6.04 7.93
N LEU A 109 -11.54 5.37 8.10
CA LEU A 109 -11.40 4.24 9.02
C LEU A 109 -11.04 4.77 10.39
N THR A 110 -12.03 4.88 11.28
CA THR A 110 -11.83 5.39 12.64
C THR A 110 -11.80 4.22 13.61
N GLY A 111 -10.69 4.05 14.32
CA GLY A 111 -10.56 3.02 15.35
C GLY A 111 -11.31 3.39 16.62
N THR A 112 -11.43 2.44 17.56
CA THR A 112 -12.10 2.66 18.86
C THR A 112 -11.40 3.71 19.72
N SER A 113 -10.11 3.95 19.47
CA SER A 113 -9.36 5.07 20.07
C SER A 113 -9.81 6.46 19.58
N GLY A 114 -10.69 6.55 18.58
CA GLY A 114 -11.08 7.80 17.91
C GLY A 114 -10.09 8.27 16.86
N ARG A 115 -8.98 7.56 16.65
CA ARG A 115 -7.97 7.90 15.65
C ARG A 115 -8.41 7.44 14.26
N VAL A 116 -8.18 8.29 13.25
CA VAL A 116 -8.31 7.91 11.85
C VAL A 116 -7.06 7.14 11.42
N LEU A 117 -7.22 5.86 11.11
CA LEU A 117 -6.13 4.95 10.73
C LEU A 117 -5.92 4.87 9.21
N GLY A 118 -6.91 5.33 8.44
CA GLY A 118 -6.86 5.34 6.99
C GLY A 118 -8.17 5.78 6.37
N MET A 119 -8.30 5.55 5.07
CA MET A 119 -9.46 5.90 4.27
C MET A 119 -9.86 4.70 3.42
N VAL A 120 -11.15 4.41 3.37
CA VAL A 120 -11.72 3.48 2.39
C VAL A 120 -12.07 4.27 1.14
N SER A 121 -11.74 3.75 -0.04
CA SER A 121 -12.15 4.35 -1.30
C SER A 121 -12.42 3.30 -2.38
N ILE A 122 -13.36 3.61 -3.28
CA ILE A 122 -13.59 2.85 -4.51
C ILE A 122 -13.00 3.58 -5.71
N TYR A 123 -12.53 2.81 -6.69
CA TYR A 123 -11.84 3.31 -7.88
C TYR A 123 -12.44 2.71 -9.14
N PRO A 124 -12.09 3.20 -10.35
CA PRO A 124 -12.78 2.82 -11.58
C PRO A 124 -12.82 1.32 -11.80
N ASN A 125 -13.93 0.84 -12.37
CA ASN A 125 -14.14 -0.55 -12.78
C ASN A 125 -14.20 -1.56 -11.62
N SER A 126 -14.48 -1.14 -10.38
CA SER A 126 -14.75 -2.08 -9.28
C SER A 126 -15.50 -1.47 -8.09
N CYS A 127 -16.49 -2.19 -7.56
CA CYS A 127 -17.13 -1.88 -6.28
C CYS A 127 -16.35 -2.43 -5.06
N LYS A 128 -15.22 -3.13 -5.28
CA LYS A 128 -14.39 -3.64 -4.19
C LYS A 128 -13.41 -2.55 -3.75
N PRO A 129 -13.53 -2.02 -2.51
CA PRO A 129 -12.72 -0.88 -2.09
C PRO A 129 -11.24 -1.23 -1.94
N LEU A 130 -10.44 -0.18 -1.83
CA LEU A 130 -9.09 -0.20 -1.29
C LEU A 130 -9.06 0.55 0.04
N TYR A 131 -8.14 0.13 0.90
CA TYR A 131 -7.89 0.73 2.20
C TYR A 131 -6.55 1.46 2.09
N VAL A 132 -6.59 2.78 2.16
CA VAL A 132 -5.42 3.65 2.01
C VAL A 132 -4.99 4.16 3.38
N SER A 133 -3.71 4.06 3.69
CA SER A 133 -3.15 4.58 4.94
C SER A 133 -1.86 5.37 4.67
N VAL A 134 -1.53 6.25 5.61
CA VAL A 134 -0.25 6.97 5.60
C VAL A 134 0.87 5.99 5.90
N GLY A 135 1.94 6.03 5.10
CA GLY A 135 3.20 5.36 5.41
C GLY A 135 4.21 6.34 6.01
N HIS A 136 4.71 7.27 5.20
CA HIS A 136 5.73 8.24 5.61
C HIS A 136 5.64 9.52 4.79
N ARG A 137 5.91 10.69 5.41
CA ARG A 137 6.01 12.02 4.75
C ARG A 137 4.90 12.38 3.76
N VAL A 138 3.67 11.95 4.04
CA VAL A 138 2.48 12.25 3.21
C VAL A 138 1.24 12.36 4.09
N SER A 139 0.33 13.29 3.78
CA SER A 139 -0.96 13.37 4.47
C SER A 139 -1.92 12.28 3.97
N LEU A 140 -2.91 11.91 4.77
CA LEU A 140 -3.90 10.89 4.37
C LEU A 140 -4.71 11.34 3.14
N ASP A 141 -5.16 12.60 3.12
CA ASP A 141 -5.91 13.16 2.00
C ASP A 141 -5.07 13.13 0.70
N THR A 142 -3.81 13.57 0.78
CA THR A 142 -2.89 13.51 -0.37
C THR A 142 -2.66 12.07 -0.82
N ALA A 143 -2.50 11.12 0.12
CA ALA A 143 -2.32 9.71 -0.19
C ALA A 143 -3.52 9.15 -0.98
N VAL A 144 -4.75 9.44 -0.55
CA VAL A 144 -5.99 9.01 -1.24
C VAL A 144 -6.06 9.57 -2.65
N ARG A 145 -5.84 10.89 -2.81
CA ARG A 145 -5.86 11.53 -4.14
C ARG A 145 -4.80 10.95 -5.08
N LEU A 146 -3.59 10.72 -4.56
CA LEU A 146 -2.50 10.10 -5.31
C LEU A 146 -2.87 8.67 -5.75
N VAL A 147 -3.39 7.85 -4.84
CA VAL A 147 -3.84 6.49 -5.17
C VAL A 147 -4.88 6.54 -6.29
N GLY A 148 -5.88 7.40 -6.16
CA GLY A 148 -6.92 7.60 -7.18
C GLY A 148 -6.39 8.03 -8.55
N SER A 149 -5.46 8.99 -8.60
CA SER A 149 -4.88 9.44 -9.88
C SER A 149 -4.07 8.35 -10.60
N CYS A 150 -3.75 7.27 -9.89
CA CYS A 150 -3.02 6.14 -10.44
C CYS A 150 -3.87 4.89 -10.69
N CYS A 151 -5.16 4.92 -10.39
CA CYS A 151 -6.09 3.83 -10.64
C CYS A 151 -6.67 3.92 -12.05
N ARG A 152 -6.03 3.25 -13.03
CA ARG A 152 -6.66 2.94 -14.33
C ARG A 152 -7.66 1.79 -14.23
N TYR A 153 -7.45 0.93 -13.24
CA TYR A 153 -8.29 -0.20 -12.86
C TYR A 153 -8.52 -0.11 -11.34
N ARG A 154 -9.10 -1.17 -10.74
CA ARG A 154 -9.25 -1.27 -9.28
C ARG A 154 -7.95 -0.99 -8.52
N VAL A 155 -6.84 -1.60 -8.94
CA VAL A 155 -5.55 -1.53 -8.25
C VAL A 155 -4.69 -0.45 -8.91
N PRO A 156 -4.00 0.42 -8.14
CA PRO A 156 -3.15 1.46 -8.70
C PRO A 156 -2.08 0.88 -9.60
N GLU A 157 -1.82 1.54 -10.72
CA GLU A 157 -0.95 1.03 -11.77
C GLU A 157 0.44 0.62 -11.26
N PRO A 158 1.15 1.37 -10.38
CA PRO A 158 2.44 0.92 -9.87
C PRO A 158 2.38 -0.42 -9.10
N ILE A 159 1.34 -0.61 -8.28
CA ILE A 159 1.14 -1.86 -7.52
C ILE A 159 0.77 -2.99 -8.47
N ARG A 160 -0.11 -2.72 -9.44
CA ARG A 160 -0.54 -3.69 -10.44
C ARG A 160 0.64 -4.19 -11.28
N GLN A 161 1.50 -3.27 -11.71
CA GLN A 161 2.69 -3.57 -12.53
C GLN A 161 3.74 -4.36 -11.74
N ALA A 162 3.92 -4.08 -10.45
CA ALA A 162 4.79 -4.87 -9.57
C ALA A 162 4.25 -6.31 -9.33
N ASP A 163 2.94 -6.46 -9.08
CA ASP A 163 2.31 -7.79 -8.90
C ASP A 163 2.34 -8.66 -10.16
N ILE A 164 2.21 -8.05 -11.35
CA ILE A 164 2.33 -8.79 -12.62
C ILE A 164 3.75 -9.32 -12.80
N ARG A 165 4.76 -8.46 -12.66
CA ARG A 165 6.16 -8.84 -12.88
C ARG A 165 6.65 -9.87 -11.88
N SER A 166 6.31 -9.72 -10.61
CA SER A 166 6.71 -10.70 -9.59
C SER A 166 6.10 -12.08 -9.85
N ARG A 167 4.84 -12.14 -10.30
CA ARG A 167 4.19 -13.40 -10.70
C ARG A 167 4.80 -14.00 -11.96
N GLU A 168 5.11 -13.19 -12.96
CA GLU A 168 5.79 -13.64 -14.19
C GLU A 168 7.18 -14.19 -13.88
N TYR A 169 7.91 -13.55 -12.96
CA TYR A 169 9.24 -13.98 -12.54
C TYR A 169 9.24 -15.31 -11.78
N ILE A 170 8.21 -15.58 -10.97
CA ILE A 170 8.04 -16.86 -10.26
C ILE A 170 7.61 -18.02 -11.20
N ARG A 171 6.93 -17.70 -12.31
CA ARG A 171 6.46 -18.70 -13.28
C ARG A 171 7.55 -19.19 -14.24
N LYS A 172 8.64 -18.42 -14.39
CA LYS A 172 9.81 -18.77 -15.20
C LYS A 172 10.74 -19.67 -14.40
#